data_AF-A0A317JLM9-F1
#
_entry.id   AF-A0A317JLM9-F1
#
_cell.length_a   1.000
_cell.length_b   1.000
_cell.length_c   1.000
_cell.angle_alpha   90.00
_cell.angle_beta   90.00
_cell.angle_gamma   90.00
#
_symmetry.space_group_name_H-M   'P 1'
#
loop_
_entity.id
_entity.type
_entity.pdbx_description
1 polymer ?
#
loop_
_entity_poly.entity_id
_entity_poly.type
_entity_poly.pdbx_seq_one_letter_code
_entity_poly.pdbx_strand_id
1 'polypeptide(L)'
;MVAWLTFIKERFPLPVYAVLCGGFAVTGARIAGNADIAAALVAFFFIMLFFFLLRTMDELKDYEKDVIANPTRPLPRGLLQPAAVAGAIRWIWLGTLVAGVAVYSASPLALFSFLAFWLYLWLMYKEFFVGHRLQNYPLIYAVSHQVILVPICVFAVAVHADGTGS
;
A
#
# COMPACT_ATOMS: atom_id res chain seq x y z
N MET A 1 22.14 2.90 -4.76
CA MET A 1 21.64 2.48 -3.43
C MET A 1 21.37 3.66 -2.50
N VAL A 2 22.30 4.61 -2.35
CA VAL A 2 22.12 5.78 -1.47
C VAL A 2 20.86 6.59 -1.80
N ALA A 3 20.59 6.88 -3.08
CA ALA A 3 19.40 7.63 -3.52
C ALA A 3 18.06 6.99 -3.08
N TRP A 4 17.96 5.65 -3.16
CA TRP A 4 16.76 4.92 -2.72
C TRP A 4 16.60 4.94 -1.20
N LEU A 5 17.69 4.86 -0.45
CA LEU A 5 17.64 4.98 1.02
C LEU A 5 17.22 6.39 1.45
N THR A 6 17.71 7.42 0.77
CA THR A 6 17.27 8.80 0.99
C THR A 6 15.79 8.97 0.66
N PHE A 7 15.32 8.41 -0.47
CA PHE A 7 13.90 8.42 -0.83
C PHE A 7 13.02 7.78 0.24
N ILE A 8 13.39 6.59 0.73
CA ILE A 8 12.66 5.89 1.79
C ILE A 8 12.63 6.75 3.06
N LYS A 9 13.77 7.30 3.49
CA LYS A 9 13.83 8.13 4.70
C LYS A 9 12.95 9.38 4.61
N GLU A 10 12.91 10.05 3.46
CA GLU A 10 12.16 11.29 3.27
C GLU A 10 10.66 11.07 3.04
N ARG A 11 10.26 9.99 2.35
CA ARG A 11 8.86 9.76 1.96
C ARG A 11 8.15 8.69 2.77
N PHE A 12 8.90 7.75 3.28
CA PHE A 12 8.39 6.58 3.97
C PHE A 12 9.15 6.37 5.29
N PRO A 13 8.96 7.28 6.28
CA PRO A 13 9.58 7.15 7.59
C PRO A 13 9.19 5.82 8.23
N LEU A 14 10.11 4.84 8.13
CA LEU A 14 9.88 3.45 8.50
C LEU A 14 9.30 3.28 9.92
N PRO A 15 9.74 4.02 10.95
CA PRO A 15 9.17 3.87 12.29
C PRO A 15 7.67 4.19 12.35
N VAL A 16 7.23 5.22 11.62
CA VAL A 16 5.82 5.64 11.61
C VAL A 16 4.96 4.57 10.93
N TYR A 17 5.40 4.08 9.77
CA TYR A 17 4.68 3.03 9.05
C TYR A 17 4.76 1.69 9.78
N ALA A 18 5.84 1.40 10.51
CA ALA A 18 5.93 0.20 11.33
C ALA A 18 4.91 0.22 12.47
N VAL A 19 4.75 1.35 13.16
CA VAL A 19 3.70 1.49 14.20
C VAL A 19 2.31 1.38 13.58
N LEU A 20 2.07 2.03 12.44
CA LEU A 20 0.78 1.96 11.73
C LEU A 20 0.42 0.53 11.30
N CYS A 21 1.32 -0.12 10.54
CA CYS A 21 1.10 -1.47 10.03
C CYS A 21 1.06 -2.49 11.17
N GLY A 22 1.86 -2.30 12.22
CA GLY A 22 1.83 -3.10 13.44
C GLY A 22 0.48 -2.97 14.15
N GLY A 23 -0.08 -1.76 14.21
CA GLY A 23 -1.43 -1.51 14.73
C GLY A 23 -2.49 -2.30 13.98
N PHE A 24 -2.45 -2.31 12.64
CA PHE A 24 -3.36 -3.14 11.83
C PHE A 24 -3.18 -4.64 12.11
N ALA A 25 -1.94 -5.14 12.10
CA ALA A 25 -1.66 -6.55 12.32
C ALA A 25 -2.10 -7.02 13.72
N VAL A 26 -1.79 -6.27 14.77
CA VAL A 26 -2.18 -6.59 16.15
C VAL A 26 -3.70 -6.52 16.31
N THR A 27 -4.35 -5.49 15.75
CA THR A 27 -5.81 -5.37 15.82
C THR A 27 -6.50 -6.50 15.07
N GLY A 28 -5.98 -6.88 13.89
CA GLY A 28 -6.46 -8.02 13.12
C GLY A 28 -6.41 -9.32 13.91
N ALA A 29 -5.25 -9.64 14.50
CA ALA A 29 -5.07 -10.81 15.37
C ALA A 29 -6.04 -10.82 16.57
N ARG A 30 -6.25 -9.66 17.20
CA ARG A 30 -7.15 -9.55 18.35
C ARG A 30 -8.63 -9.72 17.98
N ILE A 31 -9.05 -9.18 16.84
CA ILE A 31 -10.42 -9.33 16.34
C ILE A 31 -10.67 -10.78 15.91
N ALA A 32 -9.69 -11.43 15.28
CA ALA A 32 -9.78 -12.84 14.90
C ALA A 32 -9.82 -13.80 16.10
N GLY A 33 -9.43 -13.34 17.30
CA GLY A 33 -9.37 -14.16 18.51
C GLY A 33 -8.18 -15.13 18.55
N ASN A 34 -7.29 -15.09 17.55
CA ASN A 34 -6.10 -15.93 17.45
C ASN A 34 -4.85 -15.06 17.26
N ALA A 35 -3.87 -15.21 18.16
CA ALA A 35 -2.62 -14.47 18.16
C ALA A 35 -1.50 -15.21 17.42
N ASP A 36 -1.80 -15.82 16.27
CA ASP A 36 -0.74 -16.40 15.43
C ASP A 36 0.22 -15.30 14.95
N ILE A 37 1.46 -15.41 15.41
CA ILE A 37 2.54 -14.46 15.10
C ILE A 37 2.90 -14.54 13.62
N ALA A 38 2.83 -15.72 13.00
CA ALA A 38 3.14 -15.87 11.58
C ALA A 38 2.13 -15.12 10.71
N ALA A 39 0.83 -15.34 10.94
CA ALA A 39 -0.25 -14.58 10.33
C ALA A 39 -0.13 -13.06 10.55
N ALA A 40 0.21 -12.63 11.77
CA ALA A 40 0.39 -11.20 12.07
C ALA A 40 1.58 -10.59 11.30
N LEU A 41 2.69 -11.33 11.16
CA LEU A 41 3.85 -10.89 10.37
C LEU A 41 3.54 -10.83 8.87
N VAL A 42 2.75 -11.78 8.35
CA VAL A 42 2.26 -11.75 6.97
C VAL A 42 1.41 -10.51 6.74
N ALA A 43 0.42 -10.25 7.61
CA ALA A 43 -0.41 -9.06 7.53
C ALA A 43 0.43 -7.77 7.58
N PHE A 44 1.35 -7.67 8.55
CA PHE A 44 2.27 -6.54 8.69
C PHE A 44 3.06 -6.29 7.40
N PHE A 45 3.65 -7.33 6.81
CA PHE A 45 4.51 -7.19 5.63
C PHE A 45 3.73 -6.76 4.39
N PHE A 46 2.58 -7.37 4.11
CA PHE A 46 1.76 -6.99 2.96
C PHE A 46 1.19 -5.58 3.09
N ILE A 47 0.75 -5.18 4.29
CA ILE A 47 0.25 -3.82 4.55
C ILE A 47 1.39 -2.79 4.44
N MET A 48 2.59 -3.12 4.94
CA MET A 48 3.78 -2.28 4.79
C MET A 48 4.13 -2.08 3.31
N LEU A 49 4.17 -3.17 2.52
CA LEU A 49 4.43 -3.11 1.09
C LEU A 49 3.36 -2.29 0.36
N PHE A 50 2.09 -2.46 0.73
CA PHE A 50 0.99 -1.68 0.18
C PHE A 50 1.20 -0.19 0.40
N PHE A 51 1.46 0.26 1.62
CA PHE A 51 1.66 1.69 1.90
C PHE A 51 2.93 2.24 1.25
N PHE A 52 3.99 1.45 1.18
CA PHE A 52 5.21 1.83 0.47
C PHE A 52 4.94 2.04 -1.03
N LEU A 53 4.22 1.11 -1.65
CA LEU A 53 3.88 1.17 -3.06
C LEU A 53 2.93 2.33 -3.34
N LEU A 54 1.91 2.54 -2.50
CA LEU A 54 1.00 3.70 -2.57
C LEU A 54 1.76 5.01 -2.54
N ARG A 55 2.67 5.19 -1.56
CA ARG A 55 3.48 6.41 -1.45
C ARG A 55 4.35 6.62 -2.69
N THR A 56 4.97 5.57 -3.19
CA THR A 56 5.86 5.64 -4.35
C THR A 56 5.07 5.95 -5.63
N MET A 57 3.87 5.37 -5.77
CA MET A 57 2.92 5.64 -6.85
C MET A 57 2.45 7.09 -6.84
N ASP A 58 2.10 7.64 -5.68
CA ASP A 58 1.67 9.04 -5.55
C ASP A 58 2.79 10.02 -5.93
N GLU A 59 4.04 9.75 -5.54
CA GLU A 59 5.20 10.58 -5.94
C GLU A 59 5.40 10.62 -7.45
N LEU A 60 5.23 9.48 -8.14
CA LEU A 60 5.36 9.42 -9.60
C LEU A 60 4.16 10.08 -10.29
N LYS A 61 2.96 9.88 -9.75
CA LYS A 61 1.70 10.42 -10.27
C LYS A 61 1.67 11.95 -10.20
N ASP A 62 2.11 12.52 -9.09
CA ASP A 62 2.09 13.98 -8.86
C ASP A 62 3.36 14.70 -9.37
N TYR A 63 4.28 13.98 -10.04
CA TYR A 63 5.56 14.51 -10.50
C TYR A 63 5.43 15.84 -11.27
N GLU A 64 4.58 15.91 -12.30
CA GLU A 64 4.44 17.11 -13.14
C GLU A 64 3.95 18.33 -12.34
N LYS A 65 3.01 18.12 -11.40
CA LYS A 65 2.50 19.16 -10.52
C LYS A 65 3.58 19.61 -9.52
N ASP A 66 4.33 18.64 -9.00
CA ASP A 66 5.37 18.86 -8.00
C ASP A 66 6.62 19.54 -8.58
N VAL A 67 6.91 19.39 -9.88
CA VAL A 67 7.99 20.16 -10.54
C VAL A 67 7.75 21.66 -10.40
N ILE A 68 6.50 22.11 -10.45
CA ILE A 68 6.13 23.53 -10.33
C ILE A 68 5.89 23.91 -8.86
N ALA A 69 5.09 23.11 -8.15
CA ALA A 69 4.60 23.48 -6.82
C ALA A 69 5.57 23.11 -5.67
N ASN A 70 6.39 22.07 -5.85
CA ASN A 70 7.23 21.50 -4.79
C ASN A 70 8.59 21.00 -5.33
N PRO A 71 9.45 21.88 -5.86
CA PRO A 71 10.70 21.49 -6.52
C PRO A 71 11.72 20.82 -5.59
N THR A 72 11.55 20.95 -4.27
CA THR A 72 12.41 20.31 -3.26
C THR A 72 12.15 18.81 -3.07
N ARG A 73 11.09 18.27 -3.69
CA ARG A 73 10.73 16.85 -3.59
C ARG A 73 11.74 15.93 -4.30
N PRO A 74 11.85 14.65 -3.91
CA PRO A 74 12.86 13.72 -4.43
C PRO A 74 12.88 13.56 -5.96
N LEU A 75 11.72 13.42 -6.60
CA LEU A 75 11.65 13.24 -8.05
C LEU A 75 11.94 14.57 -8.78
N PRO A 76 11.26 15.69 -8.47
CA PRO A 76 11.55 17.00 -9.08
C PRO A 76 13.00 17.46 -8.98
N ARG A 77 13.66 17.23 -7.83
CA ARG A 77 15.07 17.60 -7.63
C ARG A 77 16.07 16.65 -8.31
N GLY A 78 15.59 15.58 -8.96
CA GLY A 78 16.43 14.61 -9.66
C GLY A 78 17.12 13.56 -8.77
N LEU A 79 16.65 13.32 -7.54
CA LEU A 79 17.21 12.25 -6.68
C LEU A 79 17.05 10.88 -7.33
N LEU A 80 15.91 10.65 -7.97
CA LEU A 80 15.58 9.43 -8.72
C LEU A 80 14.93 9.81 -10.05
N GLN A 81 15.26 9.08 -11.11
CA GLN A 81 14.61 9.27 -12.40
C GLN A 81 13.17 8.71 -12.37
N PRO A 82 12.16 9.44 -12.86
CA PRO A 82 10.77 8.97 -12.91
C PRO A 82 10.62 7.60 -13.60
N ALA A 83 11.38 7.36 -14.67
CA ALA A 83 11.38 6.08 -15.38
C ALA A 83 11.87 4.91 -14.50
N ALA A 84 12.91 5.14 -13.69
CA ALA A 84 13.42 4.14 -12.76
C ALA A 84 12.41 3.85 -11.64
N VAL A 85 11.74 4.89 -11.13
CA VAL A 85 10.66 4.76 -10.14
C VAL A 85 9.48 3.99 -10.72
N ALA A 86 9.07 4.29 -11.95
CA ALA A 86 8.02 3.55 -12.66
C ALA A 86 8.37 2.06 -12.83
N GLY A 87 9.62 1.76 -13.18
CA GLY A 87 10.12 0.39 -13.25
C GLY A 87 10.04 -0.33 -11.91
N ALA A 88 10.52 0.31 -10.83
CA ALA A 88 10.47 -0.25 -9.48
C ALA A 88 9.01 -0.50 -9.02
N ILE A 89 8.10 0.43 -9.26
CA ILE A 89 6.66 0.26 -8.98
C ILE A 89 6.12 -0.97 -9.69
N ARG A 90 6.41 -1.16 -10.99
CA ARG A 90 5.93 -2.33 -11.75
C ARG A 90 6.47 -3.64 -11.17
N TRP A 91 7.76 -3.70 -10.85
CA TRP A 91 8.38 -4.90 -10.29
C TRP A 91 7.85 -5.24 -8.90
N ILE A 92 7.71 -4.25 -8.01
CA ILE A 92 7.13 -4.45 -6.68
C ILE A 92 5.66 -4.83 -6.80
N TRP A 93 4.92 -4.21 -7.74
CA TRP A 93 3.51 -4.51 -7.94
C TRP A 93 3.30 -5.96 -8.39
N LEU A 94 4.07 -6.42 -9.38
CA LEU A 94 4.01 -7.80 -9.86
C LEU A 94 4.53 -8.79 -8.82
N GLY A 95 5.66 -8.49 -8.17
CA GLY A 95 6.26 -9.36 -7.16
C GLY A 95 5.33 -9.58 -5.97
N THR A 96 4.68 -8.52 -5.51
CA THR A 96 3.72 -8.62 -4.40
C THR A 96 2.42 -9.30 -4.82
N LEU A 97 1.96 -9.12 -6.07
CA LEU A 97 0.82 -9.87 -6.61
C LEU A 97 1.09 -11.38 -6.61
N VAL A 98 2.28 -11.79 -7.07
CA VAL A 98 2.70 -13.20 -7.07
C VAL A 98 2.84 -13.72 -5.63
N ALA A 99 3.47 -12.96 -4.73
CA ALA A 99 3.58 -13.32 -3.33
C ALA A 99 2.20 -13.43 -2.64
N GLY A 100 1.25 -12.58 -3.02
CA GLY A 100 -0.11 -12.55 -2.48
C GLY A 100 -0.92 -13.81 -2.80
N VAL A 101 -0.56 -14.56 -3.85
CA VAL A 101 -1.16 -15.87 -4.13
C VAL A 101 -0.91 -16.84 -2.96
N ALA A 102 0.23 -16.74 -2.26
CA ALA A 102 0.51 -17.57 -1.10
C ALA A 102 -0.50 -17.33 0.04
N VAL A 103 -1.14 -16.16 0.09
CA VAL A 103 -2.17 -15.87 1.11
C VAL A 103 -3.43 -16.73 0.92
N TYR A 104 -3.65 -17.30 -0.27
CA TYR A 104 -4.72 -18.29 -0.48
C TYR A 104 -4.64 -19.46 0.52
N SER A 105 -3.42 -19.84 0.92
CA SER A 105 -3.21 -20.92 1.90
C SER A 105 -3.68 -20.58 3.32
N ALA A 106 -4.00 -19.32 3.61
CA ALA A 106 -4.45 -18.86 4.92
C ALA A 106 -5.96 -18.54 5.00
N SER A 107 -6.60 -18.23 3.88
CA SER A 107 -8.05 -18.35 3.66
C SER A 107 -8.45 -17.78 2.28
N PRO A 108 -9.56 -18.24 1.68
CA PRO A 108 -10.12 -17.62 0.47
C PRO A 108 -10.50 -16.14 0.68
N LEU A 109 -10.95 -15.77 1.88
CA LEU A 109 -11.33 -14.39 2.23
C LEU A 109 -10.09 -13.47 2.29
N ALA A 110 -8.96 -13.98 2.77
CA ALA A 110 -7.71 -13.24 2.79
C ALA A 110 -7.21 -12.96 1.37
N LEU A 111 -7.26 -13.95 0.47
CA LEU A 111 -6.94 -13.73 -0.95
C LEU A 111 -7.87 -12.71 -1.60
N PHE A 112 -9.19 -12.82 -1.39
CA PHE A 112 -10.15 -11.88 -1.98
C PHE A 112 -9.90 -10.46 -1.48
N SER A 113 -9.68 -10.29 -0.17
CA SER A 113 -9.42 -8.99 0.43
C SER A 113 -8.08 -8.40 -0.03
N PHE A 114 -7.05 -9.25 -0.19
CA PHE A 114 -5.78 -8.89 -0.81
C PHE A 114 -5.98 -8.35 -2.23
N LEU A 115 -6.62 -9.13 -3.10
CA LEU A 115 -6.88 -8.72 -4.49
C LEU A 115 -7.73 -7.45 -4.56
N ALA A 116 -8.69 -7.28 -3.65
CA ALA A 116 -9.53 -6.09 -3.56
C ALA A 116 -8.70 -4.83 -3.28
N PHE A 117 -7.88 -4.81 -2.22
CA PHE A 117 -7.05 -3.63 -1.95
C PHE A 117 -5.93 -3.46 -2.99
N TRP A 118 -5.44 -4.55 -3.58
CA TRP A 118 -4.40 -4.51 -4.60
C TRP A 118 -4.87 -3.90 -5.92
N LEU A 119 -6.07 -4.29 -6.35
CA LEU A 119 -6.74 -3.70 -7.51
C LEU A 119 -7.11 -2.24 -7.24
N TYR A 120 -7.60 -1.95 -6.03
CA TYR A 120 -7.94 -0.60 -5.65
C TYR A 120 -6.71 0.33 -5.64
N LEU A 121 -5.55 -0.14 -5.18
CA LEU A 121 -4.29 0.59 -5.29
C LEU A 121 -3.98 0.99 -6.73
N TRP A 122 -4.15 0.06 -7.66
CA TRP A 122 -3.93 0.32 -9.08
C TRP A 122 -4.93 1.32 -9.66
N LEU A 123 -6.21 1.22 -9.25
CA LEU A 123 -7.25 2.18 -9.63
C LEU A 123 -6.93 3.59 -9.12
N MET A 124 -6.47 3.71 -7.86
CA MET A 124 -6.02 4.99 -7.29
C MET A 124 -4.83 5.57 -8.06
N TYR A 125 -3.86 4.72 -8.42
CA TYR A 125 -2.72 5.15 -9.24
C TYR A 125 -3.13 5.65 -10.62
N LYS A 126 -4.21 5.10 -11.20
CA LYS A 126 -4.81 5.56 -12.46
C LYS A 126 -5.80 6.72 -12.29
N GLU A 127 -5.90 7.33 -11.10
CA GLU A 127 -6.89 8.37 -10.76
C GLU A 127 -8.33 7.96 -11.15
N PHE A 128 -8.67 6.67 -10.99
CA PHE A 128 -9.94 6.08 -11.41
C PHE A 128 -10.32 6.32 -12.89
N PHE A 129 -9.34 6.68 -13.74
CA PHE A 129 -9.55 7.10 -15.14
C PHE A 129 -10.39 8.39 -15.31
N VAL A 130 -10.58 9.16 -14.23
CA VAL A 130 -11.48 10.34 -14.20
C VAL A 130 -10.74 11.59 -13.66
N GLY A 131 -9.40 11.62 -13.72
CA GLY A 131 -8.53 12.64 -13.11
C GLY A 131 -8.98 14.10 -13.30
N HIS A 132 -9.41 14.49 -14.50
CA HIS A 132 -9.85 15.87 -14.78
C HIS A 132 -11.20 16.26 -14.12
N ARG A 133 -12.09 15.31 -13.86
CA ARG A 133 -13.38 15.58 -13.18
C ARG A 133 -13.26 15.48 -11.66
N LEU A 134 -12.31 14.69 -11.16
CA LEU A 134 -12.10 14.46 -9.72
C LEU A 134 -11.39 15.64 -9.04
N GLN A 135 -10.62 16.43 -9.79
CA GLN A 135 -10.02 17.69 -9.30
C GLN A 135 -11.05 18.72 -8.82
N ASN A 136 -12.27 18.67 -9.36
CA ASN A 136 -13.34 19.59 -8.96
C ASN A 136 -13.98 19.21 -7.61
N TYR A 137 -13.71 18.02 -7.07
CA TYR A 137 -14.28 17.53 -5.81
C TYR A 137 -13.21 16.95 -4.88
N PRO A 138 -12.40 17.79 -4.21
CA PRO A 138 -11.31 17.35 -3.35
C PRO A 138 -11.76 16.43 -2.20
N LEU A 139 -12.97 16.64 -1.67
CA LEU A 139 -13.54 15.80 -0.62
C LEU A 139 -13.84 14.38 -1.10
N ILE A 140 -14.43 14.23 -2.28
CA ILE A 140 -14.72 12.91 -2.85
C ILE A 140 -13.42 12.16 -3.11
N TYR A 141 -12.42 12.86 -3.66
CA TYR A 141 -11.09 12.32 -3.87
C TYR A 141 -10.46 11.79 -2.58
N ALA A 142 -10.49 12.59 -1.51
CA ALA A 142 -9.94 12.22 -0.20
C ALA A 142 -10.71 11.03 0.41
N VAL A 143 -12.04 11.03 0.34
CA VAL A 143 -12.87 9.93 0.86
C VAL A 143 -12.60 8.64 0.09
N SER A 144 -12.51 8.67 -1.23
CA SER A 144 -12.13 7.49 -2.03
C SER A 144 -10.77 6.94 -1.58
N HIS A 145 -9.79 7.80 -1.31
CA HIS A 145 -8.49 7.36 -0.79
C HIS A 145 -8.60 6.68 0.59
N GLN A 146 -9.59 7.01 1.42
CA GLN A 146 -9.80 6.37 2.72
C GLN A 146 -10.55 5.05 2.64
N VAL A 147 -11.37 4.83 1.61
CA VAL A 147 -12.14 3.57 1.43
C VAL A 147 -11.22 2.35 1.36
N ILE A 148 -9.96 2.53 0.91
CA ILE A 148 -8.95 1.47 0.86
C ILE A 148 -8.63 0.85 2.22
N LEU A 149 -8.89 1.55 3.32
CA LEU A 149 -8.67 1.03 4.66
C LEU A 149 -9.60 -0.15 4.99
N VAL A 150 -10.81 -0.19 4.41
CA VAL A 150 -11.78 -1.27 4.65
C VAL A 150 -11.23 -2.64 4.22
N PRO A 151 -10.83 -2.86 2.97
CA PRO A 151 -10.26 -4.16 2.56
C PRO A 151 -8.92 -4.47 3.25
N ILE A 152 -8.15 -3.46 3.66
CA ILE A 152 -6.93 -3.66 4.48
C ILE A 152 -7.29 -4.22 5.86
N CYS A 153 -8.30 -3.67 6.53
CA CYS A 153 -8.79 -4.18 7.81
C CYS A 153 -9.30 -5.61 7.68
N VAL A 154 -10.11 -5.89 6.64
CA VAL A 154 -10.64 -7.24 6.41
C VAL A 154 -9.50 -8.22 6.15
N PHE A 155 -8.51 -7.85 5.35
CA PHE A 155 -7.32 -8.67 5.12
C PHE A 155 -6.57 -8.97 6.43
N ALA A 156 -6.34 -7.96 7.27
CA ALA A 156 -5.63 -8.11 8.54
C ALA A 156 -6.31 -9.12 9.47
N VAL A 157 -7.64 -9.24 9.41
CA VAL A 157 -8.40 -10.26 10.16
C VAL A 157 -8.39 -11.61 9.44
N ALA A 158 -8.63 -11.61 8.13
CA ALA A 158 -8.84 -12.82 7.35
C ALA A 158 -7.59 -13.71 7.23
N VAL A 159 -6.39 -13.15 7.36
CA VAL A 159 -5.13 -13.92 7.38
C VAL A 159 -5.04 -14.85 8.60
N HIS A 160 -5.83 -14.61 9.66
CA HIS A 160 -5.87 -15.46 10.85
C HIS A 160 -7.00 -16.53 10.81
N ALA A 161 -7.82 -16.57 9.77
CA ALA A 161 -9.08 -17.32 9.76
C ALA A 161 -8.93 -18.85 9.76
N ASP A 162 -7.84 -19.41 9.22
CA ASP A 162 -7.63 -20.86 9.18
C ASP A 162 -7.25 -21.49 10.55
N GLY A 163 -7.12 -20.68 11.61
CA GLY A 163 -6.91 -21.16 12.97
C GLY A 163 -8.17 -21.62 13.72
N THR A 164 -9.37 -21.44 13.16
CA THR A 164 -10.65 -21.83 13.82
C THR A 164 -11.11 -23.24 13.49
N GLY A 165 -10.20 -24.09 13.00
CA GLY A 165 -10.43 -25.54 12.87
C GLY A 165 -10.11 -26.30 14.15
N SER A 166 -10.91 -26.11 15.20
CA SER A 166 -10.99 -27.02 16.35
C SER A 166 -12.40 -27.06 16.91
#